data_AF-A0A2G6FGU9-F1
#
_entry.id   AF-A0A2G6FGU9-F1
#
_cell.length_a   1.000
_cell.length_b   1.000
_cell.length_c   1.000
_cell.angle_alpha   90.00
_cell.angle_beta   90.00
_cell.angle_gamma   90.00
#
_symmetry.space_group_name_H-M   'P 1'
#
loop_
_entity.id
_entity.type
_entity.pdbx_description
1 polymer ?
#
loop_
_entity_poly.entity_id
_entity_poly.type
_entity_poly.pdbx_seq_one_letter_code
_entity_poly.pdbx_strand_id
1 'polypeptide(L)'
;MSICVPARTEILISSPTVPTACLKATARTRISGAGKSSSPVPSTSVLLSAPSSVSIRFSGRFSGRFSGRSSGRFSGTGAIRGAVPAKTGGRRGFTLLELIAVVALLGLVMVFAAPKFEGKILQDNRDKAFRWIIHTVRDTKLAAARAGLAHILHLDVDNGAIWTSTAGMSEEALAGREESGYRLPEYLALEDVEFPGGERVSGGRADIFFSARGYADKSAIHLIDEDGNRFTLLIEPFLPRIRRFSGYISLDE
;
A
#
# COMPACT_ATOMS: atom_id res chain seq x y z
N MET A 1 44.17 -28.17 -3.10
CA MET A 1 43.50 -27.63 -1.89
C MET A 1 43.03 -26.23 -2.21
N SER A 2 41.73 -26.09 -2.47
CA SER A 2 41.11 -24.81 -2.85
C SER A 2 40.35 -24.32 -1.63
N ILE A 3 40.84 -23.25 -0.99
CA ILE A 3 40.25 -22.65 0.20
C ILE A 3 39.52 -21.39 -0.27
N CYS A 4 38.20 -21.50 -0.39
CA CYS A 4 37.30 -20.38 -0.60
C CYS A 4 36.95 -19.73 0.75
N VAL A 5 37.13 -18.42 0.79
CA VAL A 5 36.59 -17.49 1.79
C VAL A 5 35.06 -17.39 1.61
N PRO A 6 34.29 -17.20 2.70
CA PRO A 6 33.06 -16.44 2.58
C PRO A 6 33.10 -15.18 3.45
N ALA A 7 32.89 -14.05 2.78
CA ALA A 7 32.73 -12.73 3.35
C ALA A 7 31.49 -12.67 4.25
N ARG A 8 31.66 -12.10 5.45
CA ARG A 8 30.59 -11.57 6.29
C ARG A 8 30.21 -10.20 5.74
N THR A 9 28.92 -9.99 5.49
CA THR A 9 28.37 -8.64 5.38
C THR A 9 27.07 -8.62 6.18
N GLU A 10 27.16 -8.08 7.40
CA GLU A 10 26.01 -7.63 8.16
C GLU A 10 25.61 -6.26 7.61
N ILE A 11 24.33 -6.07 7.26
CA ILE A 11 23.71 -4.74 7.26
C ILE A 11 22.42 -4.84 8.08
N LEU A 12 22.43 -4.06 9.16
CA LEU A 12 21.42 -3.94 10.19
C LEU A 12 20.55 -2.72 9.84
N ILE A 13 19.25 -2.90 9.62
CA ILE A 13 18.27 -1.81 9.68
C ILE A 13 17.06 -2.31 10.49
N SER A 14 16.65 -1.47 11.44
CA SER A 14 15.81 -1.79 12.59
C SER A 14 14.30 -1.66 12.34
N SER A 15 13.53 -2.66 12.83
CA SER A 15 12.16 -2.62 13.41
C SER A 15 10.97 -2.06 12.59
N PRO A 16 9.68 -2.41 12.88
CA PRO A 16 9.15 -3.09 14.08
C PRO A 16 8.22 -4.33 13.85
N THR A 17 8.32 -5.24 14.82
CA THR A 17 7.31 -6.16 15.40
C THR A 17 5.96 -6.42 14.72
N VAL A 18 5.79 -7.66 14.25
CA VAL A 18 4.53 -8.43 14.25
C VAL A 18 4.85 -9.83 14.79
N PRO A 19 4.08 -10.42 15.74
CA PRO A 19 4.40 -11.73 16.29
C PRO A 19 4.01 -12.84 15.30
N THR A 20 4.94 -13.19 14.40
CA THR A 20 4.81 -14.38 13.55
C THR A 20 5.15 -15.61 14.39
N ALA A 21 4.15 -16.41 14.73
CA ALA A 21 4.34 -17.74 15.32
C ALA A 21 5.16 -18.62 14.36
N CYS A 22 6.45 -18.78 14.65
CA CYS A 22 7.37 -19.55 13.82
C CYS A 22 7.24 -21.04 14.14
N LEU A 23 6.43 -21.75 13.36
CA LEU A 23 6.23 -23.19 13.49
C LEU A 23 7.44 -23.94 12.87
N LYS A 24 8.43 -24.32 13.67
CA LYS A 24 9.52 -25.21 13.22
C LYS A 24 9.05 -26.66 13.21
N ALA A 25 8.63 -27.16 12.04
CA ALA A 25 8.39 -28.59 11.82
C ALA A 25 9.60 -29.21 11.11
N THR A 26 10.21 -30.23 11.72
CA THR A 26 11.30 -31.01 11.11
C THR A 26 10.74 -32.38 10.71
N ALA A 27 10.44 -32.59 9.43
CA ALA A 27 10.02 -33.89 8.91
C ALA A 27 11.24 -34.73 8.53
N ARG A 28 11.40 -35.92 9.15
CA ARG A 28 12.36 -36.94 8.71
C ARG A 28 11.61 -38.06 8.01
N THR A 29 11.74 -38.15 6.69
CA THR A 29 11.20 -39.26 5.91
C THR A 29 12.23 -40.39 5.89
N ARG A 30 11.93 -41.54 6.52
CA ARG A 30 12.77 -42.73 6.46
C ARG A 30 12.12 -43.74 5.54
N ILE A 31 12.68 -43.94 4.34
CA ILE A 31 12.24 -44.99 3.41
C ILE A 31 13.00 -46.27 3.80
N SER A 32 12.28 -47.30 4.23
CA SER A 32 12.85 -48.60 4.60
C SER A 32 12.47 -49.63 3.55
N GLY A 33 13.39 -49.93 2.62
CA GLY A 33 13.28 -51.08 1.72
C GLY A 33 14.03 -52.27 2.32
N ALA A 34 13.32 -53.36 2.62
CA ALA A 34 13.93 -54.62 3.02
C ALA A 34 14.15 -55.49 1.78
N GLY A 35 15.41 -55.81 1.47
CA GLY A 35 15.78 -56.77 0.42
C GLY A 35 17.29 -56.90 0.28
N LYS A 36 17.87 -58.00 0.78
CA LYS A 36 19.25 -58.43 0.53
C LYS A 36 19.25 -59.38 -0.68
N SER A 37 20.11 -59.16 -1.68
CA SER A 37 20.95 -60.20 -2.31
C SER A 37 21.84 -59.64 -3.43
N SER A 38 22.96 -60.33 -3.62
CA SER A 38 24.15 -60.09 -4.43
C SER A 38 24.03 -60.40 -5.94
N SER A 39 25.00 -59.84 -6.70
CA SER A 39 25.59 -60.24 -8.00
C SER A 39 25.03 -59.62 -9.31
N PRO A 40 25.86 -59.54 -10.39
CA PRO A 40 25.79 -58.46 -11.39
C PRO A 40 25.08 -58.81 -12.73
N VAL A 41 24.42 -57.78 -13.29
CA VAL A 41 23.89 -57.48 -14.66
C VAL A 41 23.85 -58.61 -15.73
N PRO A 42 22.78 -58.71 -16.56
CA PRO A 42 22.44 -57.64 -17.52
C PRO A 42 20.94 -57.35 -17.75
N SER A 43 20.70 -56.17 -18.33
CA SER A 43 19.52 -55.67 -19.06
C SER A 43 18.25 -56.54 -19.06
N THR A 44 17.32 -56.22 -18.17
CA THR A 44 15.89 -56.50 -18.37
C THR A 44 15.13 -55.41 -17.63
N SER A 45 14.12 -54.83 -18.27
CA SER A 45 13.25 -53.79 -17.72
C SER A 45 12.64 -54.25 -16.39
N VAL A 46 13.20 -53.77 -15.29
CA VAL A 46 12.65 -53.98 -13.95
C VAL A 46 11.36 -53.15 -13.87
N LEU A 47 10.22 -53.81 -14.02
CA LEU A 47 8.93 -53.32 -13.55
C LEU A 47 9.08 -53.05 -12.05
N LEU A 48 9.34 -51.78 -11.71
CA LEU A 48 9.38 -51.32 -10.33
C LEU A 48 7.94 -51.47 -9.80
N SER A 49 7.64 -52.58 -9.10
CA SER A 49 6.33 -52.75 -8.47
C SER A 49 6.18 -51.62 -7.45
N ALA A 50 5.18 -50.76 -7.62
CA ALA A 50 4.89 -49.67 -6.72
C ALA A 50 4.73 -50.22 -5.28
N PRO A 51 5.36 -49.61 -4.26
CA PRO A 51 5.20 -50.06 -2.88
C PRO A 51 3.72 -49.93 -2.49
N SER A 52 3.10 -51.04 -2.12
CA SER A 52 1.67 -51.16 -1.80
C SER A 52 1.26 -50.47 -0.49
N SER A 53 2.21 -49.88 0.24
CA SER A 53 1.93 -49.05 1.41
C SER A 53 3.09 -48.10 1.70
N VAL A 54 2.79 -46.81 1.78
CA VAL A 54 3.71 -45.80 2.32
C VAL A 54 3.28 -45.50 3.76
N SER A 55 4.12 -45.86 4.73
CA SER A 55 3.91 -45.48 6.12
C SER A 55 4.66 -44.19 6.41
N ILE A 56 3.95 -43.13 6.79
CA ILE A 56 4.57 -41.88 7.22
C ILE A 56 4.41 -41.78 8.73
N ARG A 57 5.55 -41.62 9.42
CA ARG A 57 5.60 -41.47 10.87
C ARG A 57 5.98 -40.03 11.16
N PHE A 58 5.10 -39.29 11.84
CA PHE A 58 5.38 -37.93 12.27
C PHE A 58 5.52 -37.89 13.79
N SER A 59 6.62 -37.31 14.24
CA SER A 59 6.85 -37.02 15.65
C SER A 59 7.24 -35.55 15.77
N GLY A 60 6.55 -34.82 16.64
CA GLY A 60 6.80 -33.40 16.88
C GLY A 60 6.72 -33.06 18.37
N ARG A 61 7.44 -32.01 18.77
CA ARG A 61 7.34 -31.41 20.10
C ARG A 61 6.80 -30.00 19.92
N PHE A 62 5.65 -29.72 20.53
CA PHE A 62 5.07 -28.39 20.55
C PHE A 62 5.43 -27.70 21.86
N SER A 63 5.92 -26.47 21.78
CA SER A 63 6.11 -25.58 22.92
C SER A 63 5.53 -24.22 22.59
N GLY A 64 4.50 -23.81 23.32
CA GLY A 64 3.86 -22.51 23.18
C GLY A 64 3.61 -21.89 24.57
N ARG A 65 3.50 -20.56 24.63
CA ARG A 65 3.14 -19.83 25.85
C ARG A 65 1.86 -19.05 25.57
N PHE A 66 0.72 -19.67 25.89
CA PHE A 66 -0.57 -19.01 25.93
C PHE A 66 -1.17 -19.32 27.30
N SER A 67 -1.32 -18.29 28.14
CA SER A 67 -1.82 -18.34 29.53
C SER A 67 -1.19 -19.37 30.49
N GLY A 68 -0.06 -19.99 30.11
CA GLY A 68 0.67 -21.00 30.89
C GLY A 68 1.71 -21.71 30.01
N ARG A 69 2.71 -22.38 30.61
CA ARG A 69 3.73 -23.16 29.87
C ARG A 69 3.18 -24.56 29.57
N SER A 70 2.59 -24.78 28.41
CA SER A 70 2.22 -26.13 27.94
C SER A 70 3.26 -26.66 26.95
N SER A 71 3.89 -27.79 27.26
CA SER A 71 4.74 -28.52 26.33
C SER A 71 4.22 -29.95 26.16
N GLY A 72 3.89 -30.33 24.93
CA GLY A 72 3.39 -31.67 24.60
C GLY A 72 4.22 -32.33 23.51
N ARG A 73 4.39 -33.64 23.59
CA ARG A 73 4.99 -34.46 22.54
C ARG A 73 3.87 -35.23 21.85
N PHE A 74 3.73 -35.07 20.55
CA PHE A 74 2.76 -35.82 19.75
C PHE A 74 3.51 -36.75 18.79
N SER A 75 3.03 -37.99 18.71
CA SER A 75 3.54 -39.01 17.79
C SER A 75 2.36 -39.75 17.20
N GLY A 76 2.23 -39.69 15.88
CA GLY A 76 1.19 -40.37 15.12
C GLY A 76 1.80 -41.24 14.03
N THR A 77 1.27 -42.45 13.86
CA THR A 77 1.65 -43.35 12.77
C THR A 77 0.45 -43.47 11.85
N GLY A 78 0.54 -42.91 10.64
CA GLY A 78 -0.50 -43.00 9.62
C GLY A 78 -0.05 -43.94 8.50
N ALA A 79 -0.80 -45.01 8.26
CA ALA A 79 -0.63 -45.85 7.08
C ALA A 79 -1.65 -45.43 6.02
N ILE A 80 -1.18 -44.85 4.91
CA ILE A 80 -2.07 -44.58 3.78
C ILE A 80 -2.15 -45.88 2.97
N ARG A 81 -3.19 -46.68 3.23
CA ARG A 81 -3.58 -47.82 2.39
C ARG A 81 -4.57 -47.33 1.35
N GLY A 82 -4.06 -47.03 0.16
CA GLY A 82 -4.86 -46.70 -1.00
C GLY A 82 -3.99 -46.74 -2.24
N ALA A 83 -4.32 -47.62 -3.19
CA ALA A 83 -3.84 -47.46 -4.55
C ALA A 83 -4.41 -46.14 -5.06
N VAL A 84 -3.55 -45.17 -5.38
CA VAL A 84 -3.99 -43.94 -6.04
C VAL A 84 -4.47 -44.37 -7.43
N PRO A 85 -5.77 -44.26 -7.76
CA PRO A 85 -6.18 -44.50 -9.13
C PRO A 85 -5.49 -43.44 -9.98
N ALA A 86 -4.55 -43.87 -10.82
CA ALA A 86 -3.97 -43.02 -11.83
C ALA A 86 -5.10 -42.64 -12.78
N LYS A 87 -5.73 -41.48 -12.54
CA LYS A 87 -6.70 -40.89 -13.45
C LYS A 87 -5.91 -40.59 -14.73
N THR A 88 -6.00 -41.48 -15.71
CA THR A 88 -5.51 -41.24 -17.06
C THR A 88 -6.32 -40.08 -17.62
N GLY A 89 -5.77 -38.88 -17.47
CA GLY A 89 -6.34 -37.66 -18.01
C GLY A 89 -6.33 -37.75 -19.52
N GLY A 90 -7.43 -38.20 -20.11
CA GLY A 90 -7.69 -38.00 -21.53
C GLY A 90 -7.52 -36.51 -21.82
N ARG A 91 -6.59 -36.17 -22.70
CA ARG A 91 -6.38 -34.80 -23.17
C ARG A 91 -7.61 -34.40 -24.00
N ARG A 92 -8.65 -33.93 -23.33
CA ARG A 92 -9.81 -33.30 -23.95
C ARG A 92 -9.38 -31.87 -24.31
N GLY A 93 -9.25 -31.60 -25.60
CA GLY A 93 -9.07 -30.24 -26.10
C GLY A 93 -10.38 -29.46 -25.98
N PHE A 94 -10.28 -28.15 -25.77
CA PHE A 94 -11.42 -27.24 -25.81
C PHE A 94 -12.01 -27.23 -27.23
N THR A 95 -13.35 -27.25 -27.33
CA THR A 95 -14.00 -27.04 -28.64
C THR A 95 -13.94 -25.57 -29.02
N LEU A 96 -14.00 -25.25 -30.32
CA LEU A 96 -14.09 -23.86 -30.79
C LEU A 96 -15.29 -23.13 -30.17
N LEU A 97 -16.42 -23.84 -30.01
CA LEU A 97 -17.64 -23.29 -29.42
C LEU A 97 -17.47 -22.94 -27.94
N GLU A 98 -16.75 -23.77 -27.19
CA GLU A 98 -16.46 -23.51 -25.78
C GLU A 98 -15.54 -22.30 -25.61
N LEU A 99 -14.52 -22.17 -26.45
CA LEU A 99 -13.63 -21.01 -26.41
C LEU A 99 -14.39 -19.72 -26.72
N ILE A 100 -15.24 -19.73 -27.75
CA ILE A 100 -16.06 -18.57 -28.11
C ILE A 100 -17.04 -18.22 -26.98
N ALA A 101 -17.70 -19.21 -26.39
CA ALA A 101 -18.61 -19.00 -25.27
C ALA A 101 -17.88 -18.38 -24.04
N VAL A 102 -16.67 -18.83 -23.73
CA VAL A 102 -15.86 -18.30 -22.62
C VAL A 102 -15.43 -16.86 -22.89
N VAL A 103 -14.91 -16.55 -24.08
CA VAL A 103 -14.52 -15.17 -24.42
C VAL A 103 -15.74 -14.25 -24.45
N ALA A 104 -16.90 -14.73 -24.95
CA ALA A 104 -18.15 -13.97 -24.90
C ALA A 104 -18.62 -13.69 -23.47
N LEU A 105 -18.53 -14.69 -22.57
CA LEU A 105 -18.86 -14.52 -21.16
C LEU A 105 -17.90 -13.55 -20.44
N LEU A 106 -16.60 -13.67 -20.69
CA LEU A 106 -15.59 -12.74 -20.15
C LEU A 106 -15.82 -11.32 -20.67
N GLY A 107 -16.13 -11.17 -21.96
CA GLY A 107 -16.47 -9.89 -22.57
C GLY A 107 -17.68 -9.23 -21.90
N LEU A 108 -18.76 -9.99 -21.70
CA LEU A 108 -19.98 -9.49 -21.04
C LEU A 108 -19.69 -9.01 -19.61
N VAL A 109 -18.92 -9.78 -18.84
CA VAL A 109 -18.51 -9.38 -17.49
C VAL A 109 -17.63 -8.12 -17.54
N MET A 110 -16.74 -7.99 -18.52
CA MET A 110 -15.84 -6.85 -18.66
C MET A 110 -16.60 -5.54 -18.90
N VAL A 111 -17.73 -5.55 -19.64
CA VAL A 111 -18.56 -4.35 -19.89
C VAL A 111 -19.06 -3.73 -18.58
N PHE A 112 -19.43 -4.54 -17.59
CA PHE A 112 -19.90 -4.05 -16.29
C PHE A 112 -18.76 -3.86 -15.27
N ALA A 113 -17.64 -4.54 -15.45
CA ALA A 113 -16.49 -4.44 -14.56
C ALA A 113 -15.60 -3.22 -14.86
N ALA A 114 -15.34 -2.91 -16.14
CA ALA A 114 -14.48 -1.82 -16.59
C ALA A 114 -14.84 -0.44 -16.01
N PRO A 115 -16.10 0.07 -16.08
CA PRO A 115 -16.43 1.42 -15.64
C PRO A 115 -16.25 1.64 -14.13
N LYS A 116 -16.05 0.60 -13.32
CA LYS A 116 -15.86 0.73 -11.88
C LYS A 116 -14.42 1.06 -11.47
N PHE A 117 -13.45 0.93 -12.36
CA PHE A 117 -12.03 1.12 -12.04
C PHE A 117 -11.53 2.55 -12.27
N GLU A 118 -12.06 3.24 -13.29
CA GLU A 118 -11.60 4.58 -13.69
C GLU A 118 -11.77 5.61 -12.54
N GLY A 119 -12.94 5.63 -11.89
CA GLY A 119 -13.20 6.61 -10.82
C GLY A 119 -12.49 6.34 -9.49
N LYS A 120 -12.23 5.07 -9.13
CA LYS A 120 -11.69 4.74 -7.79
C LYS A 120 -10.23 5.12 -7.62
N ILE A 121 -9.39 4.84 -8.62
CA ILE A 121 -7.95 5.11 -8.54
C ILE A 121 -7.68 6.61 -8.50
N LEU A 122 -8.39 7.37 -9.34
CA LEU A 122 -8.27 8.83 -9.41
C LEU A 122 -8.78 9.49 -8.13
N GLN A 123 -9.92 9.03 -7.60
CA GLN A 123 -10.48 9.52 -6.33
C GLN A 123 -9.53 9.27 -5.14
N ASP A 124 -8.95 8.07 -5.03
CA ASP A 124 -8.01 7.73 -3.95
C ASP A 124 -6.77 8.63 -3.97
N ASN A 125 -6.28 8.99 -5.16
CA ASN A 125 -5.14 9.86 -5.33
C ASN A 125 -5.48 11.33 -5.00
N ARG A 126 -6.62 11.84 -5.48
CA ARG A 126 -7.14 13.17 -5.11
C ARG A 126 -7.37 13.31 -3.61
N ASP A 127 -7.91 12.27 -2.96
CA ASP A 127 -8.11 12.27 -1.52
C ASP A 127 -6.79 12.30 -0.72
N LYS A 128 -5.68 11.84 -1.29
CA LYS A 128 -4.34 12.04 -0.68
C LYS A 128 -3.91 13.50 -0.75
N ALA A 129 -4.08 14.17 -1.89
CA ALA A 129 -3.75 15.59 -2.05
C ALA A 129 -4.56 16.45 -1.07
N PHE A 130 -5.89 16.26 -1.02
CA PHE A 130 -6.72 16.98 -0.06
C PHE A 130 -6.36 16.68 1.40
N ARG A 131 -6.08 15.41 1.73
CA ARG A 131 -5.64 15.04 3.08
C ARG A 131 -4.32 15.71 3.44
N TRP A 132 -3.39 15.79 2.49
CA TRP A 132 -2.13 16.49 2.66
C TRP A 132 -2.38 17.98 2.93
N ILE A 133 -3.18 18.68 2.11
CA ILE A 133 -3.51 20.11 2.33
C ILE A 133 -4.15 20.32 3.71
N ILE A 134 -5.14 19.48 4.06
CA ILE A 134 -5.83 19.57 5.36
C ILE A 134 -4.87 19.38 6.52
N HIS A 135 -3.94 18.43 6.39
CA HIS A 135 -2.92 18.17 7.39
C HIS A 135 -1.92 19.33 7.49
N THR A 136 -1.40 19.81 6.36
CA THR A 136 -0.44 20.91 6.28
C THR A 136 -0.98 22.17 6.93
N VAL A 137 -2.20 22.61 6.57
CA VAL A 137 -2.80 23.81 7.17
C VAL A 137 -2.99 23.65 8.68
N ARG A 138 -3.45 22.47 9.13
CA ARG A 138 -3.61 22.20 10.56
C ARG A 138 -2.27 22.24 11.29
N ASP A 139 -1.25 21.63 10.70
CA ASP A 139 0.10 21.62 11.25
C ASP A 139 0.70 23.01 11.30
N THR A 140 0.49 23.84 10.26
CA THR A 140 0.95 25.23 10.24
C THR A 140 0.29 26.06 11.33
N LYS A 141 -1.03 25.90 11.56
CA LYS A 141 -1.73 26.55 12.69
C LYS A 141 -1.11 26.16 14.03
N LEU A 142 -0.89 24.86 14.23
CA LEU A 142 -0.32 24.33 15.46
C LEU A 142 1.15 24.76 15.63
N ALA A 143 1.93 24.79 14.56
CA ALA A 143 3.32 25.22 14.56
C ALA A 143 3.43 26.71 14.90
N ALA A 144 2.58 27.56 14.29
CA ALA A 144 2.52 28.98 14.58
C ALA A 144 2.17 29.25 16.04
N ALA A 145 1.16 28.56 16.58
CA ALA A 145 0.77 28.67 17.99
C ALA A 145 1.86 28.18 18.97
N ARG A 146 2.53 27.08 18.63
CA ARG A 146 3.59 26.49 19.48
C ARG A 146 4.87 27.31 19.47
N ALA A 147 5.28 27.80 18.31
CA ALA A 147 6.48 28.61 18.16
C ALA A 147 6.28 30.06 18.61
N GLY A 148 5.02 30.54 18.64
CA GLY A 148 4.72 31.95 18.89
C GLY A 148 5.17 32.85 17.74
N LEU A 149 5.30 32.31 16.53
CA LEU A 149 5.77 33.02 15.34
C LEU A 149 4.74 32.92 14.21
N ALA A 150 4.58 34.01 13.47
CA ALA A 150 3.70 34.02 12.31
C ALA A 150 4.25 33.10 11.21
N HIS A 151 3.37 32.33 10.60
CA HIS A 151 3.69 31.48 9.46
C HIS A 151 2.88 31.91 8.25
N ILE A 152 3.38 31.60 7.05
CA ILE A 152 2.71 31.90 5.80
C ILE A 152 2.61 30.60 5.01
N LEU A 153 1.42 30.30 4.50
CA LEU A 153 1.23 29.26 3.50
C LEU A 153 1.18 29.94 2.14
N HIS A 154 2.14 29.59 1.30
CA HIS A 154 2.22 30.08 -0.07
C HIS A 154 1.57 29.05 -0.99
N LEU A 155 0.71 29.54 -1.89
CA LEU A 155 0.10 28.76 -2.95
C LEU A 155 0.46 29.40 -4.28
N ASP A 156 1.19 28.67 -5.11
CA ASP A 156 1.41 29.02 -6.49
C ASP A 156 0.26 28.42 -7.32
N VAL A 157 -0.61 29.29 -7.80
CA VAL A 157 -1.80 28.91 -8.59
C VAL A 157 -1.38 28.40 -9.97
N ASP A 158 -0.30 28.94 -10.53
CA ASP A 158 0.14 28.63 -11.89
C ASP A 158 0.86 27.28 -11.95
N ASN A 159 1.76 27.03 -10.99
CA ASN A 159 2.57 25.80 -10.93
C ASN A 159 1.97 24.70 -10.04
N GLY A 160 0.90 25.00 -9.31
CA GLY A 160 0.31 24.09 -8.33
C GLY A 160 1.28 23.71 -7.22
N ALA A 161 2.13 24.62 -6.77
CA ALA A 161 3.08 24.37 -5.68
C ALA A 161 2.57 24.95 -4.36
N ILE A 162 2.69 24.19 -3.27
CA ILE A 162 2.29 24.61 -1.93
C ILE A 162 3.45 24.41 -0.96
N TRP A 163 3.82 25.48 -0.26
CA TRP A 163 4.86 25.41 0.77
C TRP A 163 4.58 26.37 1.92
N THR A 164 5.32 26.19 3.01
CA THR A 164 5.17 27.00 4.22
C THR A 164 6.47 27.70 4.58
N SER A 165 6.34 28.94 5.02
CA SER A 165 7.43 29.75 5.55
C SER A 165 7.07 30.29 6.93
N THR A 166 8.10 30.79 7.64
CA THR A 166 7.95 31.45 8.93
C THR A 166 8.48 32.88 8.81
N ALA A 167 7.85 33.82 9.51
CA ALA A 167 8.34 35.18 9.61
C ALA A 167 9.76 35.19 10.21
N GLY A 168 10.72 35.75 9.48
CA GLY A 168 12.13 35.85 9.89
C GLY A 168 13.09 34.83 9.27
N MET A 169 12.65 34.01 8.31
CA MET A 169 13.56 33.19 7.49
C MET A 169 14.38 34.06 6.53
N SER A 170 15.63 33.67 6.24
CA SER A 170 16.43 34.29 5.19
C SER A 170 15.87 33.95 3.80
N GLU A 171 16.15 34.81 2.81
CA GLU A 171 15.68 34.64 1.43
C GLU A 171 16.14 33.30 0.81
N GLU A 172 17.37 32.88 1.11
CA GLU A 172 17.90 31.57 0.70
C GLU A 172 17.08 30.40 1.29
N ALA A 173 16.66 30.51 2.54
CA ALA A 173 15.84 29.49 3.19
C ALA A 173 14.41 29.48 2.61
N LEU A 174 13.87 30.64 2.23
CA LEU A 174 12.57 30.74 1.56
C LEU A 174 12.60 30.07 0.19
N ALA A 175 13.63 30.33 -0.62
CA ALA A 175 13.82 29.71 -1.93
C ALA A 175 13.93 28.18 -1.82
N GLY A 176 14.66 27.67 -0.82
CA GLY A 176 14.73 26.23 -0.57
C GLY A 176 13.39 25.59 -0.17
N ARG A 177 12.50 26.33 0.52
CA ARG A 177 11.14 25.86 0.84
C ARG A 177 10.22 25.84 -0.36
N GLU A 178 10.36 26.81 -1.25
CA GLU A 178 9.62 26.86 -2.51
C GLU A 178 10.00 25.69 -3.42
N GLU A 179 11.30 25.41 -3.57
CA GLU A 179 11.79 24.30 -4.39
C GLU A 179 11.39 22.92 -3.83
N SER A 180 11.41 22.77 -2.50
CA SER A 180 10.99 21.54 -1.81
C SER A 180 9.49 21.50 -1.48
N GLY A 181 8.72 22.46 -2.00
CA GLY A 181 7.29 22.55 -1.84
C GLY A 181 6.56 21.30 -2.34
N TYR A 182 5.38 21.05 -1.79
CA TYR A 182 4.52 20.00 -2.31
C TYR A 182 3.92 20.44 -3.63
N ARG A 183 4.17 19.68 -4.68
CA ARG A 183 3.55 19.89 -5.99
C ARG A 183 2.25 19.11 -6.07
N LEU A 184 1.19 19.79 -6.45
CA LEU A 184 -0.07 19.15 -6.76
C LEU A 184 0.12 18.20 -7.95
N PRO A 185 -0.59 17.07 -7.94
CA PRO A 185 -0.59 16.15 -9.06
C PRO A 185 -1.28 16.78 -10.27
N GLU A 186 -0.88 16.37 -11.48
CA GLU A 186 -1.36 16.95 -12.75
C GLU A 186 -2.89 16.92 -12.91
N TYR A 187 -3.56 15.95 -12.29
CA TYR A 187 -5.02 15.82 -12.36
C TYR A 187 -5.81 16.78 -11.46
N LEU A 188 -5.13 17.63 -10.68
CA LEU A 188 -5.74 18.56 -9.74
C LEU A 188 -5.07 19.94 -9.86
N ALA A 189 -5.81 20.91 -10.36
CA ALA A 189 -5.35 22.29 -10.54
C ALA A 189 -5.95 23.23 -9.48
N LEU A 190 -5.20 24.29 -9.12
CA LEU A 190 -5.74 25.42 -8.38
C LEU A 190 -6.48 26.33 -9.36
N GLU A 191 -7.75 26.61 -9.07
CA GLU A 191 -8.55 27.53 -9.87
C GLU A 191 -8.38 28.97 -9.36
N ASP A 192 -8.57 29.17 -8.06
CA ASP A 192 -8.32 30.45 -7.40
C ASP A 192 -8.24 30.29 -5.86
N VAL A 193 -7.77 31.35 -5.19
CA VAL A 193 -7.86 31.50 -3.74
C VAL A 193 -8.65 32.78 -3.45
N GLU A 194 -9.77 32.64 -2.74
CA GLU A 194 -10.65 33.73 -2.35
C GLU A 194 -10.44 34.12 -0.89
N PHE A 195 -10.38 35.43 -0.64
CA PHE A 195 -10.29 36.06 0.66
C PHE A 195 -11.57 36.87 0.94
N PRO A 196 -11.90 37.13 2.22
CA PRO A 196 -13.08 37.89 2.60
C PRO A 196 -13.14 39.26 1.92
N GLY A 197 -14.32 39.65 1.42
CA GLY A 197 -14.50 40.93 0.74
C GLY A 197 -14.26 40.86 -0.77
N GLY A 198 -14.30 39.66 -1.35
CA GLY A 198 -14.33 39.42 -2.80
C GLY A 198 -12.98 39.44 -3.49
N GLU A 199 -11.90 39.61 -2.72
CA GLU A 199 -10.55 39.49 -3.23
C GLU A 199 -10.28 38.04 -3.63
N ARG A 200 -9.85 37.85 -4.88
CA ARG A 200 -9.54 36.53 -5.43
C ARG A 200 -8.23 36.56 -6.19
N VAL A 201 -7.42 35.53 -5.98
CA VAL A 201 -6.14 35.33 -6.65
C VAL A 201 -6.29 34.10 -7.55
N SER A 202 -6.49 34.35 -8.84
CA SER A 202 -6.65 33.30 -9.87
C SER A 202 -5.37 33.02 -10.67
N GLY A 203 -4.25 33.62 -10.28
CA GLY A 203 -2.95 33.46 -10.95
C GLY A 203 -1.83 34.06 -10.12
N GLY A 204 -0.62 33.53 -10.29
CA GLY A 204 0.54 33.89 -9.48
C GLY A 204 0.52 33.24 -8.09
N ARG A 205 0.95 34.00 -7.08
CA ARG A 205 1.12 33.54 -5.70
C ARG A 205 0.03 34.11 -4.78
N ALA A 206 -0.67 33.22 -4.07
CA ALA A 206 -1.57 33.56 -2.99
C ALA A 206 -0.92 33.22 -1.63
N ASP A 207 -0.96 34.16 -0.70
CA ASP A 207 -0.36 34.02 0.62
C ASP A 207 -1.45 34.03 1.70
N ILE A 208 -1.49 32.97 2.52
CA ILE A 208 -2.42 32.85 3.65
C ILE A 208 -1.63 32.99 4.94
N PHE A 209 -1.97 33.98 5.77
CA PHE A 209 -1.24 34.24 7.01
C PHE A 209 -1.80 33.43 8.18
N PHE A 210 -0.87 32.98 9.02
CA PHE A 210 -1.13 32.28 10.26
C PHE A 210 -0.49 33.08 11.39
N SER A 211 -1.31 33.62 12.28
CA SER A 211 -0.85 34.39 13.43
C SER A 211 -0.09 33.51 14.43
N ALA A 212 0.78 34.14 15.22
CA ALA A 212 1.45 33.52 16.37
C ALA A 212 0.49 32.94 17.43
N ARG A 213 -0.81 33.30 17.37
CA ARG A 213 -1.87 32.75 18.24
C ARG A 213 -2.52 31.49 17.68
N GLY A 214 -2.15 31.06 16.47
CA GLY A 214 -2.71 29.88 15.81
C GLY A 214 -3.97 30.14 14.97
N TYR A 215 -4.40 31.40 14.85
CA TYR A 215 -5.45 31.78 13.91
C TYR A 215 -4.90 31.86 12.49
N ALA A 216 -5.70 31.42 11.52
CA ALA A 216 -5.41 31.65 10.11
C ALA A 216 -6.31 32.76 9.57
N ASP A 217 -5.92 33.33 8.44
CA ASP A 217 -6.84 34.13 7.66
C ASP A 217 -7.99 33.25 7.16
N LYS A 218 -9.20 33.82 7.13
CA LYS A 218 -10.33 33.17 6.47
C LYS A 218 -10.01 33.15 4.98
N SER A 219 -10.07 32.00 4.33
CA SER A 219 -9.87 31.89 2.88
C SER A 219 -10.53 30.63 2.32
N ALA A 220 -10.91 30.67 1.06
CA ALA A 220 -11.43 29.54 0.31
C ALA A 220 -10.46 29.20 -0.81
N ILE A 221 -9.93 27.97 -0.81
CA ILE A 221 -9.09 27.47 -1.89
C ILE A 221 -9.98 26.69 -2.84
N HIS A 222 -10.05 27.12 -4.10
CA HIS A 222 -10.80 26.49 -5.16
C HIS A 222 -9.89 25.59 -6.00
N LEU A 223 -10.31 24.33 -6.14
CA LEU A 223 -9.57 23.28 -6.84
C LEU A 223 -10.48 22.66 -7.90
N ILE A 224 -9.93 22.36 -9.06
CA ILE A 224 -10.63 21.70 -10.16
C ILE A 224 -9.86 20.45 -10.57
N ASP A 225 -10.59 19.35 -10.83
CA ASP A 225 -10.00 18.14 -11.39
C ASP A 225 -10.13 18.06 -12.92
N GLU A 226 -9.45 17.08 -13.53
CA GLU A 226 -9.49 16.83 -14.99
C GLU A 226 -10.89 16.59 -15.54
N ASP A 227 -11.81 16.07 -14.72
CA ASP A 227 -13.20 15.83 -15.08
C ASP A 227 -14.07 17.11 -14.99
N GLY A 228 -13.49 18.23 -14.54
CA GLY A 228 -14.17 19.50 -14.36
C GLY A 228 -14.96 19.62 -13.05
N ASN A 229 -14.79 18.68 -12.11
CA ASN A 229 -15.40 18.79 -10.79
C ASN A 229 -14.64 19.83 -9.95
N ARG A 230 -15.39 20.76 -9.36
CA ARG A 230 -14.85 21.78 -8.46
C ARG A 230 -14.96 21.36 -7.01
N PHE A 231 -13.98 21.79 -6.21
CA PHE A 231 -13.92 21.57 -4.77
C PHE A 231 -13.49 22.85 -4.07
N THR A 232 -14.14 23.16 -2.96
CA THR A 232 -13.74 24.26 -2.07
C THR A 232 -13.15 23.70 -0.78
N LEU A 233 -11.95 24.17 -0.41
CA LEU A 233 -11.37 23.99 0.91
C LEU A 233 -11.46 25.30 1.67
N LEU A 234 -12.40 25.37 2.62
CA LEU A 234 -12.64 26.54 3.45
C LEU A 234 -11.75 26.50 4.70
N ILE A 235 -10.80 27.44 4.75
CA ILE A 235 -9.97 27.72 5.91
C ILE A 235 -10.70 28.74 6.77
N GLU A 236 -11.08 28.28 7.96
CA GLU A 236 -11.72 29.12 8.96
C GLU A 236 -10.68 29.63 9.96
N PRO A 237 -10.78 30.85 10.49
CA PRO A 237 -9.74 31.39 11.38
C PRO A 237 -9.53 30.58 12.65
N PHE A 238 -10.64 30.27 13.34
CA PHE A 238 -10.63 29.69 14.67
C PHE A 238 -10.73 28.17 14.68
N LEU A 239 -11.23 27.57 13.59
CA LEU A 239 -11.44 26.13 13.54
C LEU A 239 -10.13 25.42 13.18
N PRO A 240 -9.74 24.38 13.94
CA PRO A 240 -8.53 23.61 13.65
C PRO A 240 -8.69 22.70 12.42
N ARG A 241 -9.93 22.44 12.01
CA ARG A 241 -10.25 21.57 10.87
C ARG A 241 -10.77 22.40 9.71
N ILE A 242 -10.19 22.19 8.54
CA ILE A 242 -10.69 22.74 7.26
C ILE A 242 -12.01 22.05 6.91
N ARG A 243 -12.95 22.83 6.38
CA ARG A 243 -14.18 22.29 5.79
C ARG A 243 -13.96 22.08 4.31
N ARG A 244 -14.30 20.89 3.83
CA ARG A 244 -14.27 20.54 2.40
C ARG A 244 -15.70 20.51 1.89
N PHE A 245 -15.91 21.11 0.73
CA PHE A 245 -17.17 21.08 0.01
C PHE A 245 -16.97 20.54 -1.40
N SER A 246 -17.98 19.86 -1.92
CA SER A 246 -18.09 19.53 -3.34
C SER A 246 -18.82 20.68 -4.03
N GLY A 247 -18.22 21.21 -5.11
CA GLY A 247 -18.67 22.42 -5.78
C GLY A 247 -17.82 23.64 -5.44
N TYR A 248 -18.17 24.75 -6.08
CA TYR A 248 -17.58 26.08 -5.87
C TYR A 248 -18.44 26.83 -4.85
N ILE A 249 -17.83 27.37 -3.80
CA ILE A 249 -18.51 28.15 -2.76
C ILE A 249 -17.73 29.44 -2.54
N SER A 250 -18.35 30.58 -2.85
CA SER A 250 -17.78 31.89 -2.58
C SER A 250 -17.90 32.28 -1.10
N LEU A 251 -16.98 33.11 -0.62
CA LEU A 251 -16.96 33.58 0.77
C LEU A 251 -17.94 34.73 1.03
N ASP A 252 -18.37 35.43 -0.02
CA ASP A 252 -19.23 36.61 0.03
C ASP A 252 -20.73 36.31 -0.10
N GLU A 253 -21.14 35.04 -0.19
CA GLU A 253 -22.54 34.60 -0.17
C GLU A 253 -23.10 34.34 1.23
#